data_AF-A0A192H1U4-F1
#
_entry.id   AF-A0A192H1U4-F1
#
_cell.length_a   1.000
_cell.length_b   1.000
_cell.length_c   1.000
_cell.angle_alpha   90.00
_cell.angle_beta   90.00
_cell.angle_gamma   90.00
#
_symmetry.space_group_name_H-M   'P 1'
#
loop_
_entity.id
_entity.type
_entity.pdbx_description
1 polymer ?
#
loop_
_entity_poly.entity_id
_entity_poly.type
_entity_poly.pdbx_seq_one_letter_code
_entity_poly.pdbx_strand_id
1 'polypeptide(L)'
;MAKQTDLRVIRTKKMIFSAFMKLVEKKGLSAVTIQEIADEAMINRATFYAHFKDKQDLYQQIFNKAITSFAKILDADIIRDGNKLKINTIETLLTQLFQEIWANREFFVLASSGTNQNTLAKMLQDLLQKRYAQLFSQLKITQDETPIPTSFIVSYMTSIFIGTVHWWVYSDGSFSPEHLAKLIIQLIANGHLTVLGLEMVND
;
A
#
# COMPACT_ATOMS: atom_id res chain seq x y z
N MET A 1 -15.93 17.02 22.88
CA MET A 1 -14.69 17.81 22.64
C MET A 1 -13.67 16.91 21.98
N ALA A 2 -13.23 17.23 20.76
CA ALA A 2 -12.23 16.44 20.06
C ALA A 2 -10.91 16.48 20.84
N LYS A 3 -10.33 15.31 21.11
CA LYS A 3 -9.08 15.15 21.86
C LYS A 3 -7.96 15.80 21.04
N GLN A 4 -7.58 17.03 21.37
CA GLN A 4 -6.46 17.74 20.75
C GLN A 4 -5.24 16.81 20.84
N THR A 5 -4.71 16.39 19.69
CA THR A 5 -3.65 15.38 19.65
C THR A 5 -2.41 15.96 20.33
N ASP A 6 -1.91 15.30 21.37
CA ASP A 6 -0.76 15.77 22.14
C ASP A 6 0.47 15.91 21.21
N LEU A 7 0.95 17.15 21.08
CA LEU A 7 2.11 17.48 20.25
C LEU A 7 3.36 16.71 20.67
N ARG A 8 3.47 16.31 21.95
CA ARG A 8 4.57 15.48 22.44
C ARG A 8 4.51 14.09 21.83
N VAL A 9 3.32 13.49 21.74
CA VAL A 9 3.14 12.17 21.11
C VAL A 9 3.54 12.23 19.63
N ILE A 10 3.10 13.28 18.91
CA ILE A 10 3.46 13.45 17.49
C ILE A 10 4.97 13.60 17.32
N ARG A 11 5.61 14.45 18.15
CA ARG A 11 7.06 14.67 18.11
C ARG A 11 7.82 13.38 18.39
N THR A 12 7.44 12.62 19.41
CA THR A 12 8.09 11.35 19.76
C THR A 12 7.94 10.33 18.64
N LYS A 13 6.74 10.18 18.05
CA LYS A 13 6.55 9.29 16.90
C LYS A 13 7.44 9.68 15.70
N LYS A 14 7.60 10.98 15.42
CA LYS A 14 8.52 11.46 14.36
C LYS A 14 9.98 11.13 14.63
N MET A 15 10.45 11.29 15.88
CA MET A 15 11.82 10.93 16.27
C MET A 15 12.07 9.43 16.12
N ILE A 16 11.14 8.60 16.62
CA ILE A 16 11.21 7.14 16.47
C ILE A 16 11.23 6.74 14.99
N PHE A 17 10.37 7.35 14.18
CA PHE A 17 10.29 7.06 12.75
C PHE A 17 11.59 7.40 12.02
N SER A 18 12.14 8.59 12.24
CA SER A 18 13.40 9.01 11.60
C SER A 18 14.57 8.11 12.00
N ALA A 19 14.68 7.76 13.28
CA ALA A 19 15.68 6.81 13.78
C ALA A 19 15.53 5.43 13.12
N PHE A 20 14.30 4.92 13.07
CA PHE A 20 14.00 3.65 12.43
C PHE A 20 14.39 3.65 10.94
N MET A 21 13.99 4.67 10.17
CA MET A 21 14.33 4.81 8.75
C MET A 21 15.84 4.73 8.51
N LYS A 22 16.61 5.53 9.25
CA LYS A 22 18.07 5.58 9.16
C LYS A 22 18.72 4.23 9.46
N LEU A 23 18.23 3.52 10.48
CA LEU A 23 18.76 2.21 10.86
C LEU A 23 18.41 1.12 9.84
N VAL A 24 17.18 1.13 9.31
CA VAL A 24 16.72 0.16 8.31
C VAL A 24 17.46 0.37 6.99
N GLU A 25 17.75 1.61 6.59
CA GLU A 25 18.58 1.91 5.42
C GLU A 25 20.01 1.36 5.59
N LYS A 26 20.60 1.53 6.77
CA LYS A 26 21.98 1.12 7.03
C LYS A 26 22.19 -0.40 7.07
N LYS A 27 21.24 -1.16 7.62
CA LYS A 27 21.45 -2.59 7.92
C LYS A 27 20.23 -3.50 7.68
N GLY A 28 19.18 -2.99 7.05
CA GLY A 28 17.96 -3.73 6.72
C GLY A 28 17.01 -3.93 7.89
N LEU A 29 15.72 -4.14 7.60
CA LEU A 29 14.66 -4.20 8.60
C LEU A 29 14.91 -5.26 9.66
N SER A 30 15.34 -6.46 9.26
CA SER A 30 15.55 -7.60 10.16
C SER A 30 16.60 -7.34 11.23
N ALA A 31 17.69 -6.62 10.91
CA ALA A 31 18.81 -6.42 11.82
C ALA A 31 18.62 -5.26 12.83
N VAL A 32 17.61 -4.40 12.63
CA VAL A 32 17.31 -3.30 13.56
C VAL A 32 16.70 -3.83 14.86
N THR A 33 17.20 -3.38 16.01
CA THR A 33 16.61 -3.69 17.33
C THR A 33 15.88 -2.49 17.91
N ILE A 34 14.96 -2.73 18.84
CA ILE A 34 14.21 -1.67 19.53
C ILE A 34 15.14 -0.79 20.35
N GLN A 35 16.20 -1.36 20.93
CA GLN A 35 17.17 -0.60 21.71
C GLN A 35 17.89 0.44 20.83
N GLU A 36 18.37 0.03 19.65
CA GLU A 36 19.04 0.96 18.74
C GLU A 36 18.11 2.05 18.22
N ILE A 37 16.83 1.73 17.98
CA ILE A 37 15.84 2.76 17.62
C ILE A 37 15.67 3.77 18.77
N ALA A 38 15.59 3.29 20.01
CA ALA A 38 15.44 4.16 21.17
C ALA A 38 16.67 5.06 21.37
N ASP A 39 17.88 4.49 21.22
CA ASP A 39 19.14 5.21 21.35
C ASP A 39 19.29 6.29 20.26
N GLU A 40 19.05 5.92 18.99
CA GLU A 40 19.12 6.85 17.86
C GLU A 40 18.03 7.94 17.93
N ALA A 41 16.84 7.61 18.45
CA ALA A 41 15.76 8.59 18.68
C ALA A 41 15.95 9.43 19.95
N MET A 42 17.00 9.18 20.74
CA MET A 42 17.26 9.82 22.04
C MET A 42 16.09 9.70 23.02
N ILE A 43 15.52 8.50 23.14
CA ILE A 43 14.43 8.19 24.07
C ILE A 43 14.75 6.95 24.90
N ASN A 44 14.03 6.78 26.00
CA ASN A 44 14.07 5.52 26.74
C ASN A 44 13.31 4.43 25.98
N ARG A 45 13.77 3.18 26.11
CA ARG A 45 13.09 2.00 25.52
C ARG A 45 11.63 1.87 25.96
N ALA A 46 11.30 2.24 27.19
CA ALA A 46 9.91 2.27 27.67
C ALA A 46 9.03 3.26 26.88
N THR A 47 9.60 4.38 26.44
CA THR A 47 8.91 5.39 25.61
C THR A 47 8.58 4.84 24.23
N PHE A 48 9.44 3.99 23.64
CA PHE A 48 9.11 3.28 22.41
C PHE A 48 7.84 2.43 22.59
N TYR A 49 7.79 1.63 23.65
CA TYR A 49 6.67 0.74 23.92
C TYR A 49 5.35 1.46 24.26
N ALA A 50 5.43 2.71 24.71
CA ALA A 50 4.25 3.56 24.87
C ALA A 50 3.59 3.95 23.53
N HIS A 51 4.30 3.81 22.41
CA HIS A 51 3.82 4.20 21.08
C HIS A 51 3.67 3.01 20.11
N PHE A 52 4.49 1.97 20.26
CA PHE A 52 4.56 0.83 19.35
C PHE A 52 4.76 -0.47 20.13
N LYS A 53 4.03 -1.52 19.76
CA LYS A 53 4.14 -2.84 20.40
C LYS A 53 5.49 -3.49 20.15
N ASP A 54 5.96 -3.39 18.93
CA ASP A 54 7.25 -3.91 18.46
C ASP A 54 7.68 -3.20 17.16
N LYS A 55 8.79 -3.66 16.58
CA LYS A 55 9.32 -3.14 15.31
C LYS A 55 8.36 -3.36 14.12
N GLN A 56 7.60 -4.45 14.12
CA GLN A 56 6.66 -4.75 13.05
C GLN A 56 5.43 -3.85 13.15
N ASP A 57 4.93 -3.56 14.34
CA ASP A 57 3.86 -2.58 14.59
C ASP A 57 4.30 -1.17 14.16
N LEU A 58 5.54 -0.76 14.46
CA LEU A 58 6.09 0.48 13.93
C LEU A 58 6.06 0.49 12.39
N TYR A 59 6.62 -0.53 11.75
CA TYR A 59 6.63 -0.67 10.29
C TYR A 59 5.21 -0.59 9.71
N GLN A 60 4.28 -1.37 10.24
CA GLN A 60 2.87 -1.41 9.82
C GLN A 60 2.16 -0.07 10.03
N GLN A 61 2.35 0.61 11.16
CA GLN A 61 1.74 1.91 11.42
C GLN A 61 2.16 2.97 10.41
N ILE A 62 3.39 2.90 9.90
CA ILE A 62 3.87 3.79 8.83
C ILE A 62 3.17 3.45 7.51
N PHE A 63 3.02 2.16 7.18
CA PHE A 63 2.28 1.72 5.99
C PHE A 63 0.78 1.95 6.07
N ASN A 64 0.22 2.09 7.27
CA ASN A 64 -1.20 1.89 7.49
C ASN A 64 -2.06 2.86 6.68
N LYS A 65 -1.58 4.09 6.45
CA LYS A 65 -2.27 5.06 5.60
C LYS A 65 -2.36 4.60 4.15
N ALA A 66 -1.23 4.23 3.53
CA ALA A 66 -1.22 3.74 2.15
C ALA A 66 -1.98 2.42 2.00
N ILE A 67 -1.86 1.50 2.97
CA ILE A 67 -2.64 0.25 3.00
C ILE A 67 -4.13 0.53 3.10
N THR A 68 -4.54 1.49 3.94
CA THR A 68 -5.95 1.88 4.07
C THR A 68 -6.46 2.50 2.78
N SER A 69 -5.68 3.38 2.15
CA SER A 69 -6.03 3.95 0.83
C SER A 69 -6.14 2.87 -0.24
N PHE A 70 -5.19 1.92 -0.26
CA PHE A 70 -5.24 0.76 -1.17
C PHE A 70 -6.47 -0.11 -0.94
N ALA A 71 -6.80 -0.40 0.32
CA ALA A 71 -7.95 -1.21 0.67
C ALA A 71 -9.28 -0.61 0.22
N LYS A 72 -9.40 0.73 0.15
CA LYS A 72 -10.59 1.41 -0.39
C LYS A 72 -10.77 1.18 -1.89
N ILE A 73 -9.67 1.06 -2.65
CA ILE A 73 -9.70 0.76 -4.09
C ILE A 73 -10.22 -0.67 -4.33
N LEU A 74 -10.09 -1.55 -3.34
CA LEU A 74 -10.59 -2.94 -3.39
C LEU A 74 -12.01 -3.11 -2.83
N ASP A 75 -12.62 -2.03 -2.37
CA ASP A 75 -13.92 -2.09 -1.71
C ASP A 75 -15.04 -2.00 -2.74
N ALA A 76 -15.72 -3.12 -2.99
CA ALA A 76 -16.76 -3.22 -4.01
C ALA A 76 -17.91 -2.24 -3.78
N ASP A 77 -18.30 -1.98 -2.52
CA ASP A 77 -19.39 -1.07 -2.21
C ASP A 77 -19.04 0.38 -2.57
N ILE A 78 -17.75 0.71 -2.59
CA ILE A 78 -17.23 2.03 -2.95
C ILE A 78 -17.14 2.17 -4.47
N ILE A 79 -16.54 1.18 -5.14
CA ILE A 79 -16.13 1.29 -6.55
C ILE A 79 -17.16 0.77 -7.55
N ARG A 80 -18.21 0.07 -7.11
CA ARG A 80 -19.19 -0.58 -7.97
C ARG A 80 -20.60 -0.06 -7.72
N ASP A 81 -21.43 -0.10 -8.75
CA ASP A 81 -22.89 -0.02 -8.65
C ASP A 81 -23.50 -1.07 -9.57
N GLY A 82 -24.24 -2.04 -9.02
CA GLY A 82 -24.72 -3.19 -9.79
C GLY A 82 -23.55 -3.94 -10.42
N ASN A 83 -23.45 -4.04 -11.75
CA ASN A 83 -22.28 -4.63 -12.45
C ASN A 83 -21.31 -3.58 -13.03
N LYS A 84 -21.50 -2.29 -12.74
CA LYS A 84 -20.72 -1.20 -13.31
C LYS A 84 -19.62 -0.74 -12.36
N LEU A 85 -18.45 -0.40 -12.89
CA LEU A 85 -17.35 0.21 -12.15
C LEU A 85 -17.39 1.73 -12.26
N LYS A 86 -17.22 2.43 -11.14
CA LYS A 86 -17.16 3.90 -11.04
C LYS A 86 -15.73 4.37 -11.32
N ILE A 87 -15.37 4.51 -12.59
CA ILE A 87 -14.00 4.81 -13.01
C ILE A 87 -13.45 6.09 -12.37
N ASN A 88 -14.24 7.17 -12.31
CA ASN A 88 -13.83 8.44 -11.68
C ASN A 88 -13.54 8.28 -10.17
N THR A 89 -14.29 7.42 -9.48
CA THR A 89 -14.04 7.09 -8.06
C THR A 89 -12.74 6.32 -7.92
N ILE A 90 -12.49 5.33 -8.78
CA ILE A 90 -11.25 4.55 -8.79
C ILE A 90 -10.05 5.46 -9.06
N GLU A 91 -10.15 6.39 -10.01
CA GLU A 91 -9.10 7.37 -10.32
C GLU A 91 -8.80 8.26 -9.12
N THR A 92 -9.83 8.76 -8.45
CA THR A 92 -9.70 9.58 -7.25
C THR A 92 -8.99 8.82 -6.13
N LEU A 93 -9.37 7.56 -5.89
CA LEU A 93 -8.77 6.74 -4.85
C LEU A 93 -7.33 6.35 -5.17
N LEU A 94 -7.03 6.01 -6.42
CA LEU A 94 -5.66 5.75 -6.89
C LEU A 94 -4.78 7.00 -6.77
N THR A 95 -5.30 8.16 -7.14
CA THR A 95 -4.61 9.44 -6.98
C THR A 95 -4.26 9.68 -5.52
N GLN A 96 -5.23 9.52 -4.59
CA GLN A 96 -5.00 9.68 -3.15
C GLN A 96 -3.94 8.69 -2.63
N LEU A 97 -3.98 7.44 -3.08
CA LEU A 97 -2.97 6.45 -2.74
C LEU A 97 -1.58 6.89 -3.19
N PHE A 98 -1.43 7.33 -4.44
CA PHE A 98 -0.13 7.79 -4.96
C PHE A 98 0.34 9.08 -4.29
N GLN A 99 -0.57 9.98 -3.92
CA GLN A 99 -0.24 11.16 -3.10
C GLN A 99 0.32 10.75 -1.72
N GLU A 100 -0.28 9.76 -1.05
CA GLU A 100 0.23 9.25 0.23
C GLU A 100 1.59 8.55 0.08
N ILE A 101 1.79 7.81 -1.02
CA ILE A 101 3.09 7.19 -1.34
C ILE A 101 4.15 8.27 -1.54
N TRP A 102 3.85 9.31 -2.32
CA TRP A 102 4.78 10.40 -2.62
C TRP A 102 5.09 11.26 -1.39
N ALA A 103 4.09 11.56 -0.58
CA ALA A 103 4.26 12.29 0.68
C ALA A 103 5.18 11.55 1.67
N ASN A 104 5.32 10.23 1.52
CA ASN A 104 6.20 9.38 2.32
C ASN A 104 7.27 8.70 1.44
N ARG A 105 7.71 9.34 0.35
CA ARG A 105 8.58 8.73 -0.67
C ARG A 105 9.81 8.05 -0.11
N GLU A 106 10.52 8.67 0.83
CA GLU A 106 11.72 8.09 1.47
C GLU A 106 11.44 6.70 2.08
N PHE A 107 10.29 6.56 2.72
CA PHE A 107 9.84 5.29 3.26
C PHE A 107 9.57 4.25 2.18
N PHE A 108 8.87 4.64 1.12
CA PHE A 108 8.57 3.72 0.03
C PHE A 108 9.82 3.33 -0.78
N VAL A 109 10.79 4.23 -0.94
CA VAL A 109 12.12 3.90 -1.49
C VAL A 109 12.76 2.79 -0.65
N LEU A 110 12.83 2.98 0.66
CA LEU A 110 13.41 2.00 1.57
C LEU A 110 12.63 0.68 1.57
N ALA A 111 11.31 0.74 1.56
CA ALA A 111 10.41 -0.41 1.55
C ALA A 111 10.49 -1.21 0.25
N SER A 112 10.75 -0.53 -0.87
CA SER A 112 10.92 -1.13 -2.18
C SER A 112 12.33 -1.66 -2.42
N SER A 113 13.27 -1.44 -1.50
CA SER A 113 14.67 -1.86 -1.65
C SER A 113 14.98 -3.23 -1.01
N GLY A 114 15.80 -4.03 -1.69
CA GLY A 114 16.39 -5.26 -1.15
C GLY A 114 15.38 -6.22 -0.53
N THR A 115 15.68 -6.73 0.66
CA THR A 115 14.81 -7.70 1.38
C THR A 115 13.53 -7.08 1.93
N ASN A 116 13.43 -5.74 2.01
CA ASN A 116 12.22 -5.06 2.46
C ASN A 116 11.09 -5.19 1.42
N GLN A 117 11.44 -5.30 0.13
CA GLN A 117 10.48 -5.48 -0.97
C GLN A 117 9.62 -6.73 -0.78
N ASN A 118 10.22 -7.83 -0.32
CA ASN A 118 9.50 -9.07 -0.03
C ASN A 118 8.47 -8.90 1.09
N THR A 119 8.79 -8.09 2.11
CA THR A 119 7.87 -7.80 3.22
C THR A 119 6.68 -6.99 2.74
N LEU A 120 6.93 -5.93 1.95
CA LEU A 120 5.88 -5.10 1.36
C LEU A 120 4.97 -5.90 0.43
N ALA A 121 5.56 -6.70 -0.47
CA ALA A 121 4.83 -7.55 -1.40
C ALA A 121 3.93 -8.54 -0.66
N LYS A 122 4.46 -9.21 0.39
CA LYS A 122 3.68 -10.16 1.19
C LYS A 122 2.50 -9.51 1.91
N MET A 123 2.69 -8.32 2.50
CA MET A 123 1.61 -7.59 3.16
C MET A 123 0.49 -7.22 2.18
N LEU A 124 0.85 -6.78 0.98
CA LEU A 124 -0.10 -6.46 -0.08
C LEU A 124 -0.83 -7.71 -0.58
N GLN A 125 -0.10 -8.81 -0.77
CA GLN A 125 -0.64 -10.09 -1.18
C GLN A 125 -1.66 -10.62 -0.17
N ASP A 126 -1.35 -10.57 1.13
CA ASP A 126 -2.25 -10.99 2.20
C ASP A 126 -3.53 -10.13 2.24
N LEU A 127 -3.40 -8.82 2.00
CA LEU A 127 -4.54 -7.90 1.91
C LEU A 127 -5.44 -8.23 0.72
N LEU A 128 -4.86 -8.40 -0.47
CA LEU A 128 -5.57 -8.74 -1.70
C LEU A 128 -6.26 -10.10 -1.57
N GLN A 129 -5.55 -11.11 -1.06
CA GLN A 129 -6.09 -12.45 -0.83
C GLN A 129 -7.33 -12.41 0.08
N LYS A 130 -7.29 -11.63 1.17
CA LYS A 130 -8.44 -11.48 2.09
C LYS A 130 -9.63 -10.82 1.42
N ARG A 131 -9.41 -9.73 0.68
CA ARG A 131 -10.48 -8.99 -0.03
C ARG A 131 -11.08 -9.82 -1.15
N TYR A 132 -10.25 -10.46 -1.95
CA TYR A 132 -10.68 -11.29 -3.06
C TYR A 132 -11.29 -12.63 -2.65
N ALA A 133 -10.89 -13.22 -1.53
CA ALA A 133 -11.62 -14.38 -0.99
C ALA A 133 -13.10 -14.05 -0.72
N GLN A 134 -13.38 -12.84 -0.22
CA GLN A 134 -14.76 -12.38 0.00
C GLN A 134 -15.48 -12.12 -1.32
N LEU A 135 -14.88 -11.34 -2.23
CA LEU A 135 -15.51 -10.96 -3.51
C LEU A 135 -15.72 -12.15 -4.45
N PHE A 136 -14.73 -13.04 -4.57
CA PHE A 136 -14.77 -14.14 -5.52
C PHE A 136 -15.53 -15.37 -5.03
N SER A 137 -15.83 -15.48 -3.74
CA SER A 137 -16.81 -16.47 -3.26
C SER A 137 -18.18 -16.32 -3.95
N GLN A 138 -18.45 -15.14 -4.53
CA GLN A 138 -19.70 -14.78 -5.18
C GLN A 138 -19.60 -14.72 -6.71
N LEU A 139 -18.43 -14.98 -7.31
CA LEU A 139 -18.17 -14.79 -8.74
C LEU A 139 -17.55 -16.05 -9.37
N LYS A 140 -18.05 -16.45 -10.54
CA LYS A 140 -17.42 -17.49 -11.37
C LYS A 140 -16.35 -16.83 -12.25
N ILE A 141 -15.08 -16.93 -11.86
CA ILE A 141 -13.96 -16.37 -12.63
C ILE A 141 -13.48 -17.41 -13.64
N THR A 142 -13.78 -17.17 -14.91
CA THR A 142 -13.37 -18.05 -16.01
C THR A 142 -12.95 -17.24 -17.23
N GLN A 143 -11.95 -17.74 -17.96
CA GLN A 143 -11.68 -17.33 -19.34
C GLN A 143 -12.05 -18.50 -20.24
N ASP A 144 -12.97 -18.31 -21.18
CA ASP A 144 -13.46 -19.37 -22.08
C ASP A 144 -13.82 -20.66 -21.31
N GLU A 145 -14.62 -20.51 -20.24
CA GLU A 145 -15.03 -21.56 -19.29
C GLU A 145 -13.91 -22.19 -18.43
N THR A 146 -12.65 -21.85 -18.69
CA THR A 146 -11.50 -22.32 -17.90
C THR A 146 -11.41 -21.54 -16.58
N PRO A 147 -11.48 -22.19 -15.40
CA PRO A 147 -11.35 -21.51 -14.12
C PRO A 147 -9.98 -20.85 -13.94
N ILE A 148 -9.97 -19.58 -13.56
CA ILE A 148 -8.72 -18.86 -13.25
C ILE A 148 -8.46 -18.96 -11.74
N PRO A 149 -7.30 -19.45 -11.30
CA PRO A 149 -6.98 -19.46 -9.87
C PRO A 149 -6.91 -18.04 -9.30
N THR A 150 -7.65 -17.77 -8.22
CA THR A 150 -7.57 -16.49 -7.49
C THR A 150 -6.14 -16.14 -7.08
N SER A 151 -5.34 -17.14 -6.71
CA SER A 151 -3.94 -16.97 -6.35
C SER A 151 -3.10 -16.39 -7.49
N PHE A 152 -3.40 -16.74 -8.75
CA PHE A 152 -2.77 -16.16 -9.92
C PHE A 152 -3.12 -14.68 -10.05
N ILE A 153 -4.41 -14.32 -9.97
CA ILE A 153 -4.88 -12.93 -10.06
C ILE A 153 -4.24 -12.07 -8.96
N VAL A 154 -4.24 -12.56 -7.71
CA VAL A 154 -3.62 -11.88 -6.57
C VAL A 154 -2.13 -11.66 -6.83
N SER A 155 -1.41 -12.69 -7.29
CA SER A 155 0.04 -12.59 -7.56
C SER A 155 0.34 -11.60 -8.69
N TYR A 156 -0.43 -11.65 -9.78
CA TYR A 156 -0.33 -10.74 -10.92
C TYR A 156 -0.55 -9.28 -10.50
N MET A 157 -1.66 -8.98 -9.82
CA MET A 157 -1.99 -7.63 -9.37
C MET A 157 -0.97 -7.09 -8.36
N THR A 158 -0.52 -7.94 -7.43
CA THR A 158 0.53 -7.57 -6.47
C THR A 158 1.82 -7.20 -7.20
N SER A 159 2.24 -8.01 -8.17
CA SER A 159 3.50 -7.83 -8.89
C SER A 159 3.51 -6.53 -9.70
N ILE A 160 2.41 -6.25 -10.43
CA ILE A 160 2.28 -5.01 -11.20
C ILE A 160 2.31 -3.78 -10.28
N PHE A 161 1.56 -3.82 -9.18
CA PHE A 161 1.52 -2.71 -8.25
C PHE A 161 2.88 -2.45 -7.59
N ILE A 162 3.52 -3.49 -7.06
CA ILE A 162 4.85 -3.38 -6.43
C ILE A 162 5.89 -2.88 -7.43
N GLY A 163 5.88 -3.41 -8.66
CA GLY A 163 6.79 -2.96 -9.72
C GLY A 163 6.58 -1.49 -10.09
N THR A 164 5.32 -1.05 -10.18
CA THR A 164 4.97 0.33 -10.50
C THR A 164 5.40 1.29 -9.39
N VAL A 165 5.10 0.96 -8.13
CA VAL A 165 5.53 1.76 -6.97
C VAL A 165 7.05 1.82 -6.92
N HIS A 166 7.75 0.69 -7.05
CA HIS A 166 9.20 0.64 -7.08
C HIS A 166 9.75 1.58 -8.16
N TRP A 167 9.33 1.42 -9.42
CA TRP A 167 9.82 2.29 -10.51
C TRP A 167 9.55 3.77 -10.22
N TRP A 168 8.34 4.11 -9.78
CA TRP A 168 7.94 5.51 -9.60
C TRP A 168 8.67 6.20 -8.45
N VAL A 169 8.89 5.53 -7.31
CA VAL A 169 9.58 6.15 -6.16
C VAL A 169 11.07 6.36 -6.40
N TYR A 170 11.67 5.72 -7.41
CA TYR A 170 13.03 6.01 -7.86
C TYR A 170 13.08 6.98 -9.06
N SER A 171 11.94 7.30 -9.67
CA SER A 171 11.86 8.29 -10.75
C SER A 171 12.13 9.71 -10.25
N ASP A 172 12.40 10.60 -11.20
CA ASP A 172 12.63 12.03 -11.01
C ASP A 172 11.35 12.84 -10.71
N GLY A 173 10.19 12.17 -10.59
CA GLY A 173 8.90 12.83 -10.37
C GLY A 173 8.27 13.40 -11.64
N SER A 174 8.72 12.96 -12.82
CA SER A 174 8.12 13.30 -14.12
C SER A 174 6.62 12.99 -14.23
N PHE A 175 6.12 12.04 -13.43
CA PHE A 175 4.70 11.71 -13.35
C PHE A 175 4.10 12.17 -12.02
N SER A 176 3.07 13.02 -12.09
CA SER A 176 2.26 13.36 -10.92
C SER A 176 1.41 12.15 -10.47
N PRO A 177 0.98 12.10 -9.21
CA PRO A 177 0.07 11.06 -8.71
C PRO A 177 -1.16 10.84 -9.59
N GLU A 178 -1.76 11.93 -10.09
CA GLU A 178 -2.94 11.94 -10.95
C GLU A 178 -2.62 11.31 -12.33
N HIS A 179 -1.49 11.71 -12.93
CA HIS A 179 -1.07 11.15 -14.22
C HIS A 179 -0.77 9.66 -14.10
N LEU A 180 -0.12 9.22 -13.01
CA LEU A 180 0.16 7.81 -12.79
C LEU A 180 -1.13 6.99 -12.56
N ALA A 181 -2.09 7.53 -11.80
CA ALA A 181 -3.39 6.90 -11.59
C ALA A 181 -4.13 6.68 -12.92
N LYS A 182 -4.19 7.71 -13.79
CA LYS A 182 -4.81 7.63 -15.12
C LYS A 182 -4.14 6.59 -16.01
N LEU A 183 -2.80 6.58 -16.05
CA LEU A 183 -2.03 5.62 -16.84
C LEU A 183 -2.33 4.18 -16.40
N ILE A 184 -2.32 3.93 -15.08
CA ILE A 184 -2.65 2.62 -14.53
C ILE A 184 -4.05 2.23 -14.95
N ILE A 185 -5.06 3.09 -14.74
CA ILE A 185 -6.45 2.81 -15.14
C ILE A 185 -6.58 2.51 -16.63
N GLN A 186 -5.79 3.13 -17.50
CA GLN A 186 -5.80 2.81 -18.92
C GLN A 186 -5.20 1.42 -19.20
N LEU A 187 -4.18 0.98 -18.45
CA LEU A 187 -3.45 -0.27 -18.70
C LEU A 187 -4.14 -1.59 -18.26
N ILE A 188 -4.62 -1.77 -17.03
CA ILE A 188 -5.88 -1.17 -16.60
C ILE A 188 -7.02 -1.67 -17.52
N ALA A 189 -8.02 -0.84 -17.71
CA ALA A 189 -9.20 -1.07 -18.52
C ALA A 189 -8.95 -1.74 -19.87
N ASN A 190 -7.85 -1.43 -20.56
CA ASN A 190 -7.61 -1.97 -21.89
C ASN A 190 -7.01 -3.38 -21.91
N GLY A 191 -6.37 -3.85 -20.84
CA GLY A 191 -5.59 -5.11 -20.84
C GLY A 191 -6.10 -6.25 -19.96
N HIS A 192 -6.79 -5.97 -18.85
CA HIS A 192 -7.10 -7.00 -17.83
C HIS A 192 -8.56 -6.97 -17.31
N LEU A 193 -9.34 -5.91 -17.58
CA LEU A 193 -10.78 -5.92 -17.24
C LEU A 193 -11.62 -6.73 -18.24
N THR A 194 -11.20 -6.81 -19.50
CA THR A 194 -11.76 -7.74 -20.50
C THR A 194 -11.57 -9.20 -20.10
N VAL A 195 -10.46 -9.55 -19.45
CA VAL A 195 -10.21 -10.91 -18.93
C VAL A 195 -11.07 -11.21 -17.69
N LEU A 196 -11.55 -10.20 -16.97
CA LEU A 196 -12.43 -10.34 -15.80
C LEU A 196 -13.93 -10.29 -16.14
N GLY A 197 -14.30 -10.20 -17.43
CA GLY A 197 -15.69 -10.19 -17.88
C GLY A 197 -16.47 -8.92 -17.54
N LEU A 198 -15.79 -7.79 -17.33
CA LEU A 198 -16.41 -6.50 -17.04
C LEU A 198 -16.42 -5.60 -18.29
N GLU A 199 -17.59 -5.05 -18.62
CA GLU A 199 -17.74 -4.07 -19.71
C GLU A 199 -17.42 -2.65 -19.23
N MET A 200 -16.62 -1.92 -20.01
CA MET A 200 -16.24 -0.54 -19.71
C MET A 200 -17.28 0.43 -20.29
N VAL A 201 -17.87 1.26 -19.44
CA VAL A 201 -18.76 2.37 -19.85
C VAL A 201 -18.20 3.66 -19.25
N ASN A 202 -18.02 4.69 -20.08
CA ASN A 202 -17.67 6.02 -19.59
C ASN A 202 -18.95 6.74 -19.15
N ASP A 203 -18.95 7.29 -17.94
CA ASP A 203 -19.92 8.28 -17.47
C ASP A 203 -19.39 9.70 -17.70
#